data_AF-A0A0W8CMI4-F1
#
_entry.id   AF-A0A0W8CMI4-F1
#
_cell.length_a   1.000
_cell.length_b   1.000
_cell.length_c   1.000
_cell.angle_alpha   90.00
_cell.angle_beta   90.00
_cell.angle_gamma   90.00
#
_symmetry.space_group_name_H-M   'P 1'
#
loop_
_entity.id
_entity.type
_entity.pdbx_description
1 polymer ?
#
loop_
_entity_poly.entity_id
_entity_poly.type
_entity_poly.pdbx_seq_one_letter_code
_entity_poly.pdbx_strand_id
1 'polypeptide(L)'
;MAAKETVLDFWKRLEHSGQYRIIPKAVRVLFSIPVSSCQIERDFSVSGAMVSAQRTSLSGDTIDMGIFINRNPEFVNLLQCEEIPRGQHRFHKPSNLLVGIDPDLYMDDVNPDILAEFVSSTSISREFNEEEEKSAL
;
A
#
# COMPACT_ATOMS: atom_id res chain seq x y z
N MET A 1 -31.16 -24.06 17.33
CA MET A 1 -30.59 -24.72 16.14
C MET A 1 -29.08 -24.62 16.27
N ALA A 2 -28.34 -25.74 16.35
CA ALA A 2 -26.88 -25.67 16.49
C ALA A 2 -26.26 -25.08 15.21
N ALA A 3 -25.29 -24.18 15.36
CA ALA A 3 -24.56 -23.60 14.23
C ALA A 3 -23.88 -24.73 13.43
N LYS A 4 -24.02 -24.72 12.10
CA LYS A 4 -23.33 -25.67 11.23
C LYS A 4 -21.81 -25.42 11.33
N GLU A 5 -21.07 -26.44 11.72
CA GLU A 5 -19.61 -26.45 11.72
C GLU A 5 -19.09 -26.32 10.28
N THR A 6 -18.04 -25.52 10.05
CA THR A 6 -17.39 -25.45 8.75
C THR A 6 -16.46 -26.65 8.55
N VAL A 7 -16.13 -26.98 7.28
CA VAL A 7 -15.19 -28.07 6.99
C VAL A 7 -13.82 -27.82 7.66
N LEU A 8 -13.34 -26.58 7.68
CA LEU A 8 -12.08 -26.24 8.34
C LEU A 8 -12.15 -26.43 9.85
N ASP A 9 -13.25 -26.03 10.49
CA ASP A 9 -13.45 -26.19 11.94
C ASP A 9 -13.51 -27.68 12.33
N PHE A 10 -14.19 -28.49 11.52
CA PHE A 10 -14.26 -29.95 11.68
C PHE A 10 -12.85 -30.58 11.73
N TRP A 11 -12.01 -30.25 10.75
CA TRP A 11 -10.65 -30.80 10.69
C TRP A 11 -9.74 -30.24 11.78
N LYS A 12 -9.91 -28.97 12.16
CA LYS A 12 -9.18 -28.36 13.28
C LYS A 12 -9.51 -29.04 14.62
N ARG A 13 -10.79 -29.37 14.84
CA ARG A 13 -11.21 -30.12 16.04
C ARG A 13 -10.62 -31.53 16.08
N LEU A 14 -10.55 -32.23 14.95
CA LEU A 14 -9.91 -33.56 14.85
C LEU A 14 -8.38 -33.51 15.04
N GLU A 15 -7.74 -32.41 14.64
CA GLU A 15 -6.32 -32.17 14.96
C GLU A 15 -6.13 -32.06 16.48
N HIS A 16 -7.00 -31.29 17.15
CA HIS A 16 -6.94 -31.08 18.59
C HIS A 16 -7.32 -32.32 19.42
N SER A 17 -8.20 -33.19 18.91
CA SER A 17 -8.58 -34.43 19.59
C SER A 17 -7.47 -35.48 19.59
N GLY A 18 -6.42 -35.29 18.79
CA GLY A 18 -5.30 -36.22 18.66
C GLY A 18 -5.65 -37.53 17.94
N GLN A 19 -6.88 -37.69 17.44
CA GLN A 19 -7.31 -38.90 16.73
C GLN A 19 -6.53 -39.12 15.43
N TYR A 20 -6.11 -38.05 14.77
CA TYR A 20 -5.36 -38.12 13.52
C TYR A 20 -4.18 -37.14 13.52
N ARG A 21 -2.96 -37.66 13.36
CA ARG A 21 -1.73 -36.85 13.40
C ARG A 21 -1.41 -36.13 12.09
N ILE A 22 -1.75 -36.76 10.95
CA ILE A 22 -1.31 -36.31 9.61
C ILE A 22 -2.48 -35.80 8.77
N ILE A 23 -3.63 -36.50 8.82
CA ILE A 23 -4.77 -36.20 7.96
C ILE A 23 -5.27 -34.75 8.11
N PRO A 24 -5.50 -34.21 9.33
CA PRO A 24 -5.95 -32.83 9.47
C PRO A 24 -4.99 -31.80 8.86
N LYS A 25 -3.68 -32.05 8.96
CA LYS A 25 -2.64 -31.18 8.37
C LYS A 25 -2.72 -31.20 6.85
N ALA A 26 -2.81 -32.38 6.25
CA ALA A 26 -2.93 -32.52 4.79
C ALA A 26 -4.20 -31.85 4.26
N VAL A 27 -5.31 -32.01 4.98
CA VAL A 27 -6.60 -31.44 4.58
C VAL A 27 -6.59 -29.91 4.68
N ARG A 28 -5.98 -29.32 5.71
CA ARG A 28 -5.82 -27.87 5.81
C ARG A 28 -5.03 -27.28 4.64
N VAL A 29 -3.97 -27.97 4.21
CA VAL A 29 -3.21 -27.57 3.02
C VAL A 29 -4.10 -27.65 1.78
N LEU A 30 -4.80 -28.76 1.57
CA LEU A 30 -5.69 -28.93 0.42
C LEU A 30 -6.76 -27.84 0.33
N PHE A 31 -7.41 -27.50 1.45
CA PHE A 31 -8.45 -26.46 1.48
C PHE A 31 -7.91 -25.03 1.47
N SER A 32 -6.60 -24.82 1.71
CA SER A 32 -5.97 -23.51 1.53
C SER A 32 -5.70 -23.16 0.07
N ILE A 33 -5.79 -24.14 -0.84
CA ILE A 33 -5.58 -23.93 -2.27
C ILE A 33 -6.90 -23.45 -2.88
N PRO A 34 -6.96 -22.22 -3.41
CA PRO A 34 -8.16 -21.74 -4.08
C PRO A 34 -8.40 -22.52 -5.37
N VAL A 35 -9.66 -22.79 -5.68
CA VAL A 35 -10.06 -23.51 -6.91
C VAL A 35 -10.00 -22.64 -8.17
N SER A 36 -9.76 -21.33 -8.01
CA SER A 36 -9.77 -20.35 -9.10
C SER A 36 -8.85 -19.16 -8.81
N SER A 37 -8.31 -18.57 -9.87
CA SER A 37 -7.61 -17.28 -9.86
C SER A 37 -8.52 -16.07 -9.64
N CYS A 38 -9.85 -16.23 -9.65
CA CYS A 38 -10.78 -15.10 -9.53
C CYS A 38 -10.53 -14.23 -8.28
N GLN A 39 -10.03 -14.82 -7.19
CA GLN A 39 -9.66 -14.08 -5.98
C GLN A 39 -8.51 -13.10 -6.26
N ILE A 40 -7.43 -13.55 -6.89
CA ILE A 40 -6.28 -12.69 -7.24
C ILE A 40 -6.63 -11.70 -8.37
N GLU A 41 -7.50 -12.08 -9.30
CA GLU A 41 -7.98 -11.19 -10.36
C GLU A 41 -8.76 -10.00 -9.81
N ARG A 42 -9.60 -10.24 -8.78
CA ARG A 42 -10.30 -9.16 -8.08
C ARG A 42 -9.31 -8.21 -7.41
N ASP A 43 -8.22 -8.74 -6.86
CA ASP A 43 -7.19 -7.94 -6.19
C ASP A 43 -6.42 -7.08 -7.19
N PHE A 44 -6.09 -7.63 -8.36
CA PHE A 44 -5.50 -6.86 -9.47
C PHE A 44 -6.46 -5.82 -10.04
N SER A 45 -7.76 -6.12 -10.11
CA SER A 45 -8.76 -5.17 -10.61
C SER A 45 -8.83 -3.91 -9.74
N VAL A 46 -8.81 -4.06 -8.41
CA VAL A 46 -8.79 -2.91 -7.47
C VAL A 46 -7.49 -2.11 -7.59
N SER A 47 -6.41 -2.78 -7.93
CA SER A 47 -5.07 -2.19 -8.04
C SER A 47 -4.77 -1.62 -9.43
N GLY A 48 -5.75 -1.63 -10.33
CA GLY A 48 -5.58 -1.27 -11.74
C GLY A 48 -4.99 0.11 -11.96
N ALA A 49 -5.35 1.10 -11.13
CA ALA A 49 -4.80 2.46 -11.23
C ALA A 49 -3.30 2.54 -10.90
N MET A 50 -2.84 1.74 -9.92
CA MET A 50 -1.43 1.69 -9.52
C MET A 50 -0.53 1.09 -10.63
N VAL A 51 -1.08 0.16 -11.42
CA VAL A 51 -0.36 -0.51 -12.52
C VAL A 51 -0.60 0.11 -13.90
N SER A 52 -1.43 1.16 -14.00
CA SER A 52 -1.71 1.86 -15.25
C SER A 52 -1.37 3.35 -15.14
N ALA A 53 -2.29 4.16 -14.59
CA ALA A 53 -2.18 5.61 -14.53
C ALA A 53 -1.02 6.09 -13.63
N GLN A 54 -0.71 5.37 -12.55
CA GLN A 54 0.36 5.71 -11.61
C GLN A 54 1.63 4.87 -11.80
N ARG A 55 1.68 4.02 -12.84
CA ARG A 55 2.80 3.08 -13.03
C ARG A 55 4.14 3.79 -13.26
N THR A 56 4.15 4.95 -13.90
CA THR A 56 5.37 5.73 -14.16
C THR A 56 5.90 6.44 -12.91
N SER A 57 5.06 6.60 -11.87
CA SER A 57 5.42 7.30 -10.64
C SER A 57 5.65 6.36 -9.44
N LEU A 58 5.38 5.06 -9.59
CA LEU A 58 5.53 4.06 -8.53
C LEU A 58 6.54 2.98 -8.94
N SER A 59 7.46 2.63 -8.03
CA SER A 59 8.31 1.45 -8.22
C SER A 59 7.48 0.17 -8.10
N GLY A 60 7.94 -0.92 -8.74
CA GLY A 60 7.30 -2.24 -8.64
C GLY A 60 7.10 -2.69 -7.19
N ASP A 61 8.13 -2.54 -6.36
CA ASP A 61 8.07 -2.89 -4.93
C ASP A 61 6.99 -2.10 -4.17
N THR A 62 6.77 -0.83 -4.53
CA THR A 62 5.75 0.02 -3.90
C THR A 62 4.35 -0.44 -4.30
N ILE A 63 4.18 -0.87 -5.56
CA ILE A 63 2.92 -1.45 -6.04
C ILE A 63 2.63 -2.73 -5.27
N ASP A 64 3.58 -3.66 -5.19
CA ASP A 64 3.39 -4.94 -4.50
C ASP A 64 3.04 -4.75 -3.02
N MET A 65 3.75 -3.84 -2.33
CA MET A 65 3.48 -3.52 -0.93
C MET A 65 2.10 -2.86 -0.74
N GLY A 66 1.69 -1.97 -1.65
CA GLY A 66 0.37 -1.34 -1.61
C GLY A 66 -0.77 -2.35 -1.82
N ILE A 67 -0.61 -3.27 -2.78
CA ILE A 67 -1.57 -4.37 -3.01
C ILE A 67 -1.68 -5.23 -1.76
N PHE A 68 -0.55 -5.62 -1.17
CA PHE A 68 -0.51 -6.43 0.04
C PHE A 68 -1.24 -5.77 1.21
N ILE A 69 -0.94 -4.51 1.52
CA ILE A 69 -1.57 -3.78 2.62
C ILE A 69 -3.07 -3.63 2.39
N ASN A 70 -3.49 -3.27 1.17
CA ASN A 70 -4.90 -3.12 0.83
C ASN A 70 -5.71 -4.42 0.98
N ARG A 71 -5.08 -5.57 0.71
CA ARG A 71 -5.75 -6.88 0.82
C ARG A 71 -5.76 -7.47 2.22
N ASN A 72 -4.93 -6.96 3.12
CA ASN A 72 -4.82 -7.48 4.48
C ASN A 72 -4.91 -6.33 5.50
N PRO A 73 -6.08 -5.67 5.62
CA PRO A 73 -6.28 -4.50 6.49
C PRO A 73 -6.06 -4.80 7.99
N GLU A 74 -6.10 -6.06 8.38
CA GLU A 74 -5.79 -6.52 9.74
C GLU A 74 -4.33 -6.36 10.14
N PHE A 75 -3.40 -6.28 9.17
CA PHE A 75 -1.97 -6.08 9.47
C PHE A 75 -1.62 -4.61 9.67
N VAL A 76 -2.34 -3.70 9.00
CA VAL A 76 -2.09 -2.26 9.05
C VAL A 76 -3.42 -1.52 9.13
N ASN A 77 -3.70 -0.96 10.29
CA ASN A 77 -4.85 -0.10 10.45
C ASN A 77 -4.52 1.31 9.91
N LEU A 78 -4.87 1.55 8.65
CA LEU A 78 -4.66 2.86 8.00
C LEU A 78 -5.41 4.01 8.71
N LEU A 79 -6.42 3.70 9.51
CA LEU A 79 -7.18 4.68 10.31
C LEU A 79 -6.49 5.04 11.63
N GLN A 80 -5.37 4.39 11.96
CA GLN A 80 -4.55 4.69 13.14
C GLN A 80 -3.33 5.57 12.84
N CYS A 81 -3.19 6.06 11.60
CA CYS A 81 -2.19 7.09 11.32
C CYS A 81 -2.53 8.35 12.11
N GLU A 82 -1.65 8.76 13.02
CA GLU A 82 -1.79 10.04 13.72
C GLU A 82 -1.87 11.18 12.69
N GLU A 83 -2.86 12.07 12.88
CA GLU A 83 -2.95 13.27 12.06
C GLU A 83 -1.69 14.10 12.27
N ILE A 84 -0.95 14.36 11.19
CA ILE A 84 0.24 15.20 11.25
C ILE A 84 -0.21 16.62 11.61
N PRO A 85 0.26 17.20 12.72
CA PRO A 85 -0.12 18.55 13.12
C PRO A 85 0.21 19.57 12.02
N ARG A 86 -0.65 20.57 11.86
CA ARG A 86 -0.44 21.66 10.89
C ARG A 86 0.92 22.32 11.14
N GLY A 87 1.71 22.50 10.08
CA GLY A 87 3.06 23.05 10.13
C GLY A 87 4.18 22.03 10.43
N GLN A 88 3.87 20.77 10.76
CA GLN A 88 4.87 19.72 11.01
C GLN A 88 5.10 18.76 9.83
N HIS A 89 4.45 19.00 8.68
CA HIS A 89 4.53 18.12 7.50
C HIS A 89 5.96 17.90 7.00
N ARG A 90 6.85 18.90 7.11
CA ARG A 90 8.27 18.78 6.71
C ARG A 90 9.04 17.72 7.51
N PHE A 91 8.68 17.48 8.77
CA PHE A 91 9.37 16.53 9.66
C PHE A 91 8.87 15.09 9.52
N HIS A 92 7.64 14.92 9.03
CA HIS A 92 7.01 13.62 8.80
C HIS A 92 7.16 13.15 7.34
N LYS A 93 8.04 13.79 6.56
CA LYS A 93 8.34 13.35 5.19
C LYS A 93 9.18 12.07 5.25
N PRO A 94 8.70 10.94 4.71
CA PRO A 94 9.47 9.71 4.67
C PRO A 94 10.76 9.89 3.85
N SER A 95 11.89 9.53 4.45
CA SER A 95 13.22 9.74 3.88
C SER A 95 13.47 8.92 2.61
N ASN A 96 12.75 7.82 2.41
CA ASN A 96 12.80 6.99 1.20
C ASN A 96 12.09 7.61 -0.03
N LEU A 97 11.43 8.76 0.14
CA LEU A 97 10.80 9.54 -0.95
C LEU A 97 11.64 10.77 -1.34
N LEU A 98 12.83 10.94 -0.77
CA LEU A 98 13.77 12.00 -1.15
C LEU A 98 14.57 11.55 -2.37
N VAL A 99 14.12 11.95 -3.56
CA VAL A 99 14.99 11.99 -4.74
C VAL A 99 15.81 13.28 -4.62
N GLY A 100 17.09 13.14 -4.27
CA GLY A 100 18.02 14.26 -4.28
C GLY A 100 18.27 14.68 -5.72
N ILE A 101 17.58 15.72 -6.17
CA ILE A 101 17.95 16.44 -7.40
C ILE A 101 19.05 17.39 -6.98
N ASP A 102 20.30 17.06 -7.32
CA ASP A 102 21.44 17.95 -7.12
C ASP A 102 21.35 19.08 -8.15
N PRO A 103 20.96 20.31 -7.77
CA PRO A 103 20.72 21.36 -8.74
C PRO A 103 22.01 21.66 -9.53
N ASP A 104 23.17 21.57 -8.90
CA ASP A 104 24.44 21.94 -9.54
C ASP A 104 24.88 20.93 -10.62
N LEU A 105 24.33 19.70 -10.61
CA LEU A 105 24.61 18.67 -11.62
C LEU A 105 23.59 18.60 -12.76
N TYR A 106 22.38 19.14 -12.58
CA TYR A 106 21.25 18.91 -13.48
C TYR A 106 20.62 20.21 -14.04
N MET A 107 21.07 21.39 -13.63
CA MET A 107 20.51 22.68 -14.10
C MET A 107 20.67 22.94 -15.61
N ASP A 108 21.57 22.25 -16.31
CA ASP A 108 21.72 22.36 -17.77
C ASP A 108 20.78 21.42 -18.57
N ASP A 109 20.32 20.31 -17.96
CA ASP A 109 19.51 19.28 -18.65
C ASP A 109 18.04 19.26 -18.23
N VAL A 110 17.67 19.95 -17.14
CA VAL A 110 16.30 19.92 -16.61
C VAL A 110 15.55 21.18 -17.02
N ASN A 111 14.84 21.10 -18.15
CA ASN A 111 13.93 22.16 -18.56
C ASN A 111 12.81 22.32 -17.51
N PRO A 112 12.63 23.52 -16.91
CA PRO A 112 11.61 23.78 -15.90
C PRO A 112 10.17 23.50 -16.40
N ASP A 113 9.93 23.58 -17.71
CA ASP A 113 8.64 23.26 -18.30
C ASP A 113 8.30 21.76 -18.21
N ILE A 114 9.32 20.88 -18.26
CA ILE A 114 9.15 19.42 -18.14
C ILE A 114 8.88 19.02 -16.69
N LEU A 115 9.53 19.69 -15.74
CA LEU A 115 9.23 19.49 -14.31
C LEU A 115 7.81 19.90 -13.98
N ALA A 116 7.33 21.03 -14.51
CA ALA A 116 5.97 21.52 -14.30
C ALA A 116 4.89 20.54 -14.82
N GLU A 117 5.21 19.71 -15.81
CA GLU A 117 4.33 18.64 -16.31
C GLU A 117 4.38 17.37 -15.44
N PHE A 118 5.51 17.11 -14.78
CA PHE A 118 5.73 15.90 -13.96
C PHE A 118 5.19 16.02 -12.52
N VAL A 119 5.19 17.22 -11.94
CA VAL A 119 4.60 17.48 -10.62
C VAL A 119 3.19 18.07 -10.77
N SER A 120 2.21 17.34 -10.23
CA SER A 120 0.82 17.80 -10.21
C SER A 120 0.73 19.18 -9.54
N SER A 121 0.08 20.14 -10.22
CA SER A 121 0.03 21.57 -9.85
C SER A 121 -0.52 21.84 -8.44
N THR A 122 -1.18 20.84 -7.83
CA THR A 122 -1.69 20.86 -6.45
C THR A 122 -0.59 20.80 -5.40
N SER A 123 0.56 20.18 -5.69
CA SER A 123 1.67 20.05 -4.73
C SER A 123 2.51 21.33 -4.63
N ILE A 124 2.75 22.01 -5.76
CA ILE A 124 3.53 23.26 -5.82
C ILE A 124 2.78 24.41 -5.15
N SER A 125 1.46 24.51 -5.38
CA SER A 125 0.66 25.64 -4.89
C SER A 125 0.61 25.74 -3.35
N ARG A 126 0.89 24.63 -2.64
CA ARG A 126 0.82 24.59 -1.17
C ARG A 126 2.11 25.02 -0.48
N GLU A 127 3.28 24.78 -1.09
CA GLU A 127 4.57 25.17 -0.50
C GLU A 127 4.86 26.66 -0.66
N PHE A 128 4.46 27.28 -1.79
CA PHE A 128 4.69 28.72 -2.00
C PHE A 128 3.76 29.61 -1.16
N ASN A 129 2.53 29.18 -0.88
CA ASN A 129 1.61 29.94 -0.01
C ASN A 129 2.05 29.93 1.47
N GLU A 130 2.72 28.88 1.95
CA GLU A 130 3.21 28.81 3.34
C GLU A 130 4.47 29.68 3.56
N GLU A 131 5.26 29.96 2.52
CA GLU A 131 6.44 30.83 2.62
C GLU A 131 6.11 32.31 2.50
N GLU A 132 5.07 32.68 1.75
CA GLU A 132 4.65 34.07 1.58
C GLU A 132 3.97 34.64 2.85
N GLU A 133 3.21 33.82 3.59
CA GLU A 133 2.56 34.25 4.83
C GLU A 133 3.55 34.51 5.98
N LYS A 134 4.75 33.91 5.94
CA LYS A 134 5.80 34.12 6.95
C LYS A 134 6.63 35.39 6.72
N SER A 135 6.57 35.99 5.54
CA SER A 135 7.25 37.27 5.25
C SER A 135 6.36 38.50 5.48
N ALA A 136 5.09 38.30 5.83
CA ALA A 136 4.11 39.37 6.05
C ALA A 136 3.79 39.65 7.54
N LEU A 137 4.58 39.11 8.49
CA LEU A 137 4.49 39.36 9.94
C LEU A 137 5.83 39.86 10.51
#